data_AF-A0A0F3GZF8-F1
#
_entry.id   AF-A0A0F3GZF8-F1
#
_cell.length_a   1.000
_cell.length_b   1.000
_cell.length_c   1.000
_cell.angle_alpha   90.00
_cell.angle_beta   90.00
_cell.angle_gamma   90.00
#
_symmetry.space_group_name_H-M   'P 1'
#
loop_
_entity.id
_entity.type
_entity.pdbx_description
1 polymer ?
#
loop_
_entity_poly.entity_id
_entity_poly.type
_entity_poly.pdbx_seq_one_letter_code
_entity_poly.pdbx_strand_id
1 'polypeptide(L)' 'MAINNARSIDRASIRDALENIKSYNGLIKTYSPPFTKTRHDALNVNDYFMATYDTDGAMVPIDKRSK' A
#
# COMPACT_ATOMS: atom_id res chain seq x y z
N MET A 1 1.06 12.42 -11.46
CA MET A 1 -0.11 11.91 -10.70
C MET A 1 -1.09 11.26 -11.67
N ALA A 2 -1.88 10.27 -11.24
CA ALA A 2 -2.80 9.55 -12.13
C ALA A 2 -3.80 10.48 -12.85
N ILE A 3 -4.30 11.52 -12.16
CA ILE A 3 -5.18 12.53 -12.76
C ILE A 3 -4.53 13.26 -13.95
N ASN A 4 -3.22 13.56 -13.89
CA ASN A 4 -2.50 14.19 -14.99
C ASN A 4 -2.37 13.25 -16.19
N ASN A 5 -2.22 11.94 -15.93
CA ASN A 5 -2.13 10.92 -16.97
C ASN A 5 -3.49 10.65 -17.60
N ALA A 6 -4.57 10.66 -16.81
CA ALA A 6 -5.93 10.45 -17.27
C ALA A 6 -6.45 11.60 -18.15
N ARG A 7 -5.92 12.82 -17.98
CA ARG A 7 -6.35 14.05 -18.71
C ARG A 7 -7.86 14.29 -18.66
N SER A 8 -8.50 13.81 -17.60
CA SER A 8 -9.94 13.80 -17.42
C SER A 8 -10.28 13.68 -15.93
N ILE A 9 -11.46 14.14 -15.56
CA ILE A 9 -12.07 13.91 -14.25
C ILE A 9 -13.04 12.72 -14.26
N ASP A 10 -13.21 12.06 -15.40
CA ASP A 10 -13.98 10.82 -15.48
C ASP A 10 -13.36 9.74 -14.58
N ARG A 11 -14.23 9.13 -13.76
CA ARG A 11 -13.81 8.17 -12.74
C ARG A 11 -13.13 6.93 -13.33
N ALA A 12 -13.61 6.45 -14.48
CA ALA A 12 -13.07 5.24 -15.10
C ALA A 12 -11.67 5.53 -15.66
N SER A 13 -11.51 6.67 -16.31
CA SER A 13 -10.22 7.14 -16.83
C SER A 13 -9.17 7.29 -15.73
N ILE A 14 -9.55 7.83 -14.56
CA ILE A 14 -8.63 7.97 -13.42
C ILE A 14 -8.27 6.59 -12.84
N ARG A 15 -9.24 5.68 -12.67
CA ARG A 15 -8.98 4.32 -12.18
C ARG A 15 -8.01 3.59 -13.11
N ASP A 16 -8.25 3.64 -14.41
CA ASP A 16 -7.40 2.98 -15.39
C ASP A 16 -5.98 3.58 -15.39
N ALA A 17 -5.85 4.90 -15.14
CA ALA A 17 -4.56 5.54 -14.96
C ALA A 17 -3.83 5.11 -13.66
N LEU A 18 -4.56 4.86 -12.57
CA LEU A 18 -4.01 4.31 -11.32
C LEU A 18 -3.50 2.88 -11.50
N GLU A 19 -4.28 2.02 -12.17
CA GLU A 19 -3.92 0.62 -12.45
C GLU A 19 -2.72 0.48 -13.40
N ASN A 20 -2.38 1.54 -14.15
CA ASN A 20 -1.23 1.58 -15.05
C ASN A 20 0.07 2.07 -14.39
N ILE A 21 0.04 2.51 -13.13
CA ILE A 21 1.25 2.93 -12.40
C ILE A 21 2.16 1.71 -12.23
N LYS A 22 3.38 1.79 -12.77
CA LYS A 22 4.36 0.68 -12.71
C LYS A 22 5.12 0.63 -11.39
N SER A 23 5.54 1.79 -10.90
CA SER A 23 6.21 1.92 -9.63
C SER A 23 5.82 3.24 -8.96
N TYR A 24 5.74 3.25 -7.64
CA TYR A 24 5.49 4.44 -6.85
C TYR A 24 6.25 4.39 -5.52
N ASN A 25 7.09 5.40 -5.27
CA ASN A 25 7.81 5.56 -4.02
C ASN A 25 6.85 6.12 -2.96
N GLY A 26 6.27 5.23 -2.16
CA GLY A 26 5.37 5.62 -1.08
C GLY A 26 6.10 5.86 0.24
N LEU A 27 5.33 6.25 1.25
CA LEU A 27 5.86 6.59 2.58
C LEU A 27 6.53 5.40 3.28
N ILE A 28 5.89 4.23 3.25
CA ILE A 28 6.35 3.05 3.98
C ILE A 28 7.17 2.09 3.12
N LYS A 29 7.03 2.14 1.79
CA LYS A 29 7.77 1.30 0.83
C LYS A 29 7.62 1.80 -0.60
N THR A 30 8.41 1.20 -1.50
CA THR A 30 8.19 1.30 -2.95
C THR A 30 7.18 0.25 -3.40
N TYR A 31 6.12 0.68 -4.07
CA TYR A 31 5.07 -0.17 -4.62
C TYR A 31 5.34 -0.47 -6.08
N SER A 32 5.32 -1.74 -6.50
CA SER A 32 5.62 -2.14 -7.88
C SER A 32 4.81 -3.38 -8.32
N PRO A 33 3.62 -3.22 -8.93
CA PRO A 33 2.81 -1.99 -9.02
C PRO A 33 1.98 -1.76 -7.75
N PRO A 34 1.60 -0.50 -7.45
CA PRO A 34 0.66 -0.20 -6.37
C PRO A 34 -0.72 -0.79 -6.62
N PHE A 35 -1.28 -0.61 -7.81
CA PHE A 35 -2.64 -1.05 -8.14
C PHE A 35 -2.63 -2.01 -9.33
N THR A 36 -3.58 -2.95 -9.34
CA THR A 36 -3.89 -3.79 -10.50
C THR A 36 -5.40 -3.88 -10.66
N LYS A 37 -5.89 -4.37 -11.80
CA LYS A 37 -7.33 -4.61 -12.04
C LYS A 37 -8.04 -5.43 -10.97
N THR A 38 -7.30 -6.27 -10.25
CA THR A 38 -7.82 -7.20 -9.23
C THR A 38 -7.34 -6.89 -7.82
N ARG A 39 -6.42 -5.93 -7.64
CA ARG A 39 -5.89 -5.51 -6.33
C ARG A 39 -5.86 -3.98 -6.26
N HIS A 40 -6.88 -3.42 -5.62
CA HIS A 40 -7.04 -1.96 -5.44
C HIS A 40 -6.48 -1.46 -4.11
N ASP A 41 -6.12 -2.37 -3.21
CA ASP A 41 -5.45 -2.05 -1.96
C ASP A 41 -3.95 -2.21 -2.17
N ALA A 42 -3.19 -1.10 -2.25
CA ALA A 42 -1.76 -1.14 -2.57
C ALA A 42 -0.93 -1.94 -1.56
N LEU A 43 -1.53 -2.31 -0.43
CA LEU A 43 -1.00 -3.18 0.58
C LEU A 43 -1.38 -4.65 0.34
N ASN A 44 -0.62 -5.55 0.93
CA ASN A 44 -0.97 -6.96 0.99
C ASN A 44 -0.64 -7.52 2.39
N VAL A 45 -0.99 -8.78 2.61
CA VAL A 45 -0.80 -9.46 3.91
C VAL A 45 0.62 -9.38 4.47
N ASN A 46 1.64 -9.23 3.62
CA ASN A 46 3.04 -9.12 4.06
C ASN A 46 3.40 -7.73 4.61
N ASP A 47 2.54 -6.74 4.42
CA ASP A 47 2.73 -5.38 4.94
C ASP A 47 2.23 -5.21 6.38
N TYR A 48 1.57 -6.24 6.91
CA TYR A 48 1.01 -6.25 8.26
C TYR A 48 1.81 -7.16 9.19
N PHE A 49 1.97 -6.70 10.42
CA PHE A 49 2.48 -7.48 11.54
C PHE A 49 1.66 -7.17 12.79
N MET A 50 1.67 -8.09 13.75
CA MET A 50 1.03 -7.87 15.04
C MET A 50 2.01 -7.17 15.98
N ALA A 51 1.52 -6.22 16.77
CA ALA A 51 2.27 -5.51 17.79
C ALA A 51 1.52 -5.54 19.12
N THR A 52 2.24 -5.40 20.22
CA THR A 52 1.70 -5.25 21.57
C THR A 52 2.34 -4.05 22.26
N TYR A 53 1.74 -3.57 23.34
CA TYR A 53 2.37 -2.58 24.20
C TYR A 53 3.32 -3.27 25.18
N ASP A 54 4.50 -2.69 25.39
CA ASP A 54 5.40 -3.08 26.48
C ASP A 54 5.02 -2.39 27.81
N THR A 55 5.78 -2.65 28.86
CA THR A 55 5.52 -2.11 30.22
C THR A 55 5.68 -0.59 30.30
N ASP A 56 6.43 0.00 29.38
CA ASP A 56 6.67 1.44 29.30
C ASP A 56 5.66 2.13 28.37
N GLY A 57 4.74 1.35 27.76
CA GLY A 57 3.69 1.83 26.88
C GLY A 57 4.13 2.02 25.42
N ALA A 58 5.31 1.55 25.02
CA ALA A 58 5.74 1.57 23.62
C ALA A 58 5.14 0.40 22.84
N MET A 59 4.83 0.62 21.55
CA MET A 59 4.40 -0.45 20.64
C MET A 59 5.60 -1.26 20.16
N VAL A 60 5.63 -2.55 20.48
CA VAL A 60 6.66 -3.49 20.06
C VAL A 60 6.08 -4.61 19.18
N PRO A 61 6.77 -5.05 18.11
CA PRO A 61 6.31 -6.18 17.31
C PRO A 61 6.20 -7.47 18.14
N ILE A 62 5.16 -8.27 17.90
CA ILE A 62 5.06 -9.64 18.43
C ILE A 62 6.01 -10.50 17.58
N ASP A 63 7.11 -10.94 18.19
CA ASP A 63 8.14 -11.70 17.48
C ASP A 63 7.59 -13.03 16.96
N LYS A 64 7.88 -13.40 15.70
CA LYS A 64 7.42 -14.67 15.10
C LYS A 64 8.15 -15.90 15.66
N ARG A 65 9.12 -15.71 16.56
CA ARG A 65 9.95 -16.75 17.19
C ARG A 65 9.73 -16.80 18.69
N SER A 66 8.53 -17.19 19.10
CA SER A 66 8.34 -17.77 20.43
C SER A 66 7.81 -19.20 20.25
N LYS A 67 8.76 -20.13 20.12
CA LYS A 67 8.63 -21.54 20.46
C LYS A 67 9.97 -21.99 21.04
#